data_AF-E2SR63-F1
#
_entry.id   AF-E2SR63-F1
#
_cell.length_a   1.000
_cell.length_b   1.000
_cell.length_c   1.000
_cell.angle_alpha   90.00
_cell.angle_beta   90.00
_cell.angle_gamma   90.00
#
_symmetry.space_group_name_H-M   'P 1'
#
loop_
_entity.id
_entity.type
_entity.pdbx_description
1 polymer ?
#
loop_
_entity_poly.entity_id
_entity_poly.type
_entity_poly.pdbx_seq_one_letter_code
_entity_poly.pdbx_strand_id
1 'polypeptide(L)' 'MTRKQQEDVLNYRNDLFFKYTLSREDEGSIFARNTIIERVTGIRVKESTVMNPNLDPKTIGKKKIILDVHV' A
#
# COMPACT_ATOMS: atom_id res chain seq x y z
N MET A 1 -27.48 29.33 10.14
CA MET A 1 -27.41 27.90 9.78
C MET A 1 -26.50 27.73 8.58
N THR A 2 -25.20 27.53 8.80
CA THR A 2 -24.23 27.30 7.72
C THR A 2 -24.06 25.79 7.55
N ARG A 3 -24.61 25.21 6.49
CA ARG A 3 -24.29 23.83 6.08
C ARG A 3 -22.83 23.84 5.64
N LYS A 4 -21.91 23.38 6.50
CA LYS A 4 -20.59 22.93 6.04
C LYS A 4 -20.86 21.76 5.10
N GLN A 5 -20.55 21.91 3.83
CA GLN A 5 -20.35 20.76 2.95
C GLN A 5 -19.27 19.94 3.64
N GLN A 6 -19.67 18.79 4.17
CA GLN A 6 -18.73 17.80 4.63
C GLN A 6 -18.10 17.30 3.34
N GLU A 7 -16.91 17.82 3.01
CA GLU A 7 -16.08 17.25 1.96
C GLU A 7 -16.11 15.74 2.17
N ASP A 8 -16.48 15.00 1.14
CA ASP A 8 -16.32 13.55 1.10
C ASP A 8 -14.82 13.26 1.09
N VAL A 9 -14.15 13.56 2.20
CA VAL A 9 -12.83 13.06 2.53
C VAL A 9 -13.04 11.58 2.74
N LEU A 10 -13.03 10.84 1.63
CA LEU A 10 -12.79 9.41 1.65
C LEU A 10 -11.61 9.21 2.57
N ASN A 11 -11.83 8.48 3.66
CA ASN A 11 -10.81 8.18 4.65
C ASN A 11 -9.80 7.21 4.01
N TYR A 12 -9.03 7.73 3.05
CA TYR A 12 -8.18 6.99 2.14
C TYR A 12 -7.02 6.46 2.95
N ARG A 13 -7.13 5.18 3.31
CA ARG A 13 -6.09 4.49 4.05
C ARG A 13 -5.00 4.06 3.07
N ASN A 14 -4.09 4.98 2.76
CA ASN A 14 -2.88 4.74 1.97
C ASN A 14 -2.24 3.39 2.30
N ASP A 15 -2.02 3.16 3.60
CA ASP A 15 -1.51 1.92 4.15
C ASP A 15 -2.21 0.65 3.68
N LEU A 16 -3.55 0.66 3.60
CA LEU A 16 -4.32 -0.49 3.14
C LEU A 16 -4.09 -0.75 1.65
N PHE A 17 -4.03 0.31 0.85
CA PHE A 17 -3.71 0.21 -0.57
C PHE A 17 -2.31 -0.37 -0.77
N PHE A 18 -1.29 0.16 -0.10
CA PHE A 18 0.07 -0.36 -0.19
C PHE A 18 0.18 -1.82 0.24
N LYS A 19 -0.41 -2.20 1.38
CA LYS A 19 -0.41 -3.59 1.84
C LYS A 19 -1.09 -4.51 0.84
N TYR A 20 -2.21 -4.06 0.28
CA TYR A 20 -2.93 -4.82 -0.72
C TYR A 20 -2.14 -4.97 -2.01
N THR A 21 -1.55 -3.90 -2.54
CA THR A 21 -0.73 -3.95 -3.76
C THR A 21 0.50 -4.82 -3.53
N LEU A 22 1.26 -4.62 -2.45
CA LEU A 22 2.52 -5.34 -2.26
C LEU A 22 2.34 -6.83 -1.91
N SER A 23 1.15 -7.26 -1.47
CA SER A 23 0.87 -8.66 -1.10
C SER A 23 0.43 -9.54 -2.27
N ARG A 24 0.28 -9.00 -3.48
CA ARG A 24 -0.22 -9.75 -4.64
C ARG A 24 0.92 -10.23 -5.51
N GLU A 25 0.62 -11.25 -6.31
CA GLU A 25 1.54 -11.87 -7.27
C GLU A 25 1.16 -11.55 -8.73
N ASP A 26 0.37 -10.49 -8.94
CA ASP A 26 0.20 -9.93 -10.29
C ASP A 26 1.46 -9.13 -10.70
N GLU A 27 1.65 -8.97 -12.01
CA GLU A 27 2.83 -8.35 -12.59
C GLU A 27 3.10 -6.93 -12.05
N GLY A 28 2.05 -6.12 -11.88
CA GLY A 28 2.19 -4.75 -11.38
C GLY A 28 2.66 -4.73 -9.92
N SER A 29 2.11 -5.61 -9.11
CA SER A 29 2.48 -5.78 -7.70
C SER A 29 3.92 -6.29 -7.53
N ILE A 30 4.33 -7.27 -8.34
CA ILE A 30 5.71 -7.77 -8.37
C ILE A 30 6.67 -6.66 -8.79
N PHE A 31 6.35 -5.92 -9.86
CA PHE A 31 7.17 -4.81 -10.34
C PHE A 31 7.34 -3.73 -9.28
N ALA A 32 6.25 -3.31 -8.63
CA ALA A 32 6.28 -2.30 -7.58
C ALA A 32 7.12 -2.76 -6.38
N ARG A 33 6.92 -4.00 -5.91
CA ARG A 33 7.66 -4.59 -4.79
C ARG A 33 9.15 -4.67 -5.08
N ASN A 34 9.53 -5.21 -6.24
CA ASN A 34 10.92 -5.31 -6.65
C ASN A 34 11.55 -3.92 -6.75
N THR A 35 10.89 -2.98 -7.42
CA THR A 35 11.37 -1.59 -7.56
C THR A 35 11.62 -0.92 -6.21
N ILE A 36 10.71 -1.07 -5.23
CA ILE A 36 10.90 -0.50 -3.89
C ILE A 36 12.11 -1.13 -3.20
N ILE A 37 12.25 -2.46 -3.25
CA ILE A 37 13.41 -3.16 -2.67
C ILE A 37 14.70 -2.63 -3.30
N GLU A 38 14.80 -2.56 -4.63
CA GLU A 38 15.99 -2.06 -5.33
C GLU A 38 16.31 -0.62 -4.94
N ARG A 39 15.30 0.27 -4.90
CA ARG A 39 15.49 1.69 -4.61
C ARG A 39 15.87 1.96 -3.16
N VAL A 40 15.30 1.22 -2.21
CA VAL A 40 15.54 1.41 -0.78
C VAL A 40 16.84 0.73 -0.34
N THR A 41 17.17 -0.42 -0.91
CA THR A 41 18.29 -1.26 -0.44
C THR A 41 19.51 -1.26 -1.37
N GLY A 42 19.34 -0.87 -2.64
CA GLY A 42 20.37 -1.00 -3.67
C GLY A 42 20.56 -2.44 -4.20
N ILE A 43 19.80 -3.42 -3.70
CA ILE A 43 19.90 -4.82 -4.11
C ILE A 43 19.08 -5.05 -5.36
N ARG A 44 19.71 -5.53 -6.44
CA ARG A 44 18.99 -5.91 -7.67
C ARG A 44 18.18 -7.20 -7.47
N VAL A 45 16.87 -7.12 -7.68
CA VAL A 45 15.95 -8.24 -7.45
C VAL A 45 15.82 -9.07 -8.72
N LYS A 46 16.09 -10.38 -8.63
CA LYS A 46 15.85 -11.34 -9.74
C LYS A 46 14.41 -11.85 -9.74
N GLU A 47 13.91 -12.23 -8.57
CA GLU A 47 12.55 -12.69 -8.34
C GLU A 47 12.14 -12.36 -6.90
N SER A 48 10.84 -12.21 -6.64
CA SER A 48 10.33 -12.08 -5.28
C SER A 48 8.94 -12.70 -5.14
N THR A 49 8.71 -13.35 -4.00
CA THR A 49 7.44 -14.00 -3.65
C THR A 49 7.02 -13.55 -2.26
N VAL A 50 5.73 -13.30 -2.07
CA VAL A 50 5.13 -12.98 -0.78
C VAL A 50 4.71 -14.26 -0.08
N MET A 51 5.30 -14.50 1.09
CA MET A 51 4.84 -15.55 1.99
C MET A 51 3.62 -15.08 2.78
N ASN A 52 2.61 -15.95 2.92
CA ASN A 52 1.33 -15.65 3.60
C ASN A 52 0.62 -14.41 3.02
N PRO A 53 0.23 -14.42 1.72
CA PRO A 53 -0.38 -13.26 1.06
C PRO A 53 -1.80 -12.95 1.57
N ASN A 54 -2.37 -13.82 2.41
CA ASN A 54 -3.70 -13.64 2.99
C ASN A 54 -3.72 -12.45 3.94
N LEU A 55 -4.55 -11.48 3.62
CA LEU A 55 -4.74 -10.28 4.41
C LEU A 55 -5.90 -10.49 5.37
N ASP A 56 -5.62 -10.56 6.68
CA ASP A 56 -6.66 -10.57 7.71
C ASP A 56 -7.21 -9.15 7.95
N PRO A 57 -8.49 -8.88 7.65
CA PRO A 57 -9.10 -7.56 7.87
C PRO A 57 -8.99 -7.06 9.31
N LYS A 58 -8.91 -7.96 10.30
CA LYS A 58 -8.82 -7.62 11.73
C LYS A 58 -7.46 -7.05 12.11
N THR A 59 -6.41 -7.37 11.36
CA THR A 59 -5.03 -6.99 11.68
C THR A 59 -4.45 -6.01 10.67
N ILE A 60 -4.91 -6.01 9.42
CA ILE A 60 -4.37 -5.19 8.34
C ILE A 60 -4.38 -3.69 8.65
N GLY A 61 -5.39 -3.20 9.37
CA GLY A 61 -5.54 -1.79 9.71
C GLY A 61 -4.78 -1.33 10.98
N LYS A 62 -4.09 -2.22 11.70
CA LYS A 62 -3.52 -1.90 13.03
C LYS A 62 -2.28 -0.99 12.99
N LYS A 63 -1.51 -1.02 11.91
CA LYS A 63 -0.33 -0.17 11.74
C LYS A 63 -0.51 0.72 10.52
N LYS A 64 -0.76 2.02 10.72
CA LYS A 64 -0.96 2.99 9.63
C LYS A 64 0.38 3.46 9.07
N ILE A 65 0.60 3.26 7.79
CA ILE A 65 1.60 3.99 6.99
C ILE A 65 0.91 5.23 6.39
N ILE A 66 1.48 6.41 6.62
CA ILE A 66 0.98 7.67 6.04
C ILE A 66 1.85 7.96 4.82
N LEU A 67 1.22 7.98 3.64
CA LEU A 67 1.80 8.57 2.44
C LEU A 67 1.16 9.93 2.23
N ASP A 68 1.97 10.95 2.00
CA ASP A 68 1.48 12.26 1.59
C ASP A 68 1.55 12.36 0.06
N VAL A 69 0.43 12.71 -0.58
CA VAL A 69 0.31 12.77 -2.04
C VAL A 69 -0.18 14.16 -2.42
N HIS A 70 0.62 14.89 -3.19
CA HIS A 70 0.24 16.18 -3.76
C HIS A 70 -0.21 15.95 -5.20
N VAL A 71 -1.41 16.40 -5.57
CA VAL A 71 -1.95 16.36 -6.94
C VAL A 71 -1.86 17.72 -7.63
#